data_AF-A0ABD5RV82-F1
#
_entry.id   AF-A0ABD5RV82-F1
#
_cell.length_a   1.000
_cell.length_b   1.000
_cell.length_c   1.000
_cell.angle_alpha   90.00
_cell.angle_beta   90.00
_cell.angle_gamma   90.00
#
_symmetry.space_group_name_H-M   'P 1'
#
loop_
_entity.id
_entity.type
_entity.pdbx_description
1 polymer ?
#
loop_
_entity_poly.entity_id
_entity_poly.type
_entity_poly.pdbx_seq_one_letter_code
_entity_poly.pdbx_strand_id
1 'polypeptide(L)'
;MATSGNRSPSTLVDGEKVAIEGTVNVRDSAPLSNLLSIDDEAPVGAYVWRLKDSESYNYNNLITYAAGIESGTFTVDDGRREIRIDTDWLTETHDSDDITTVSPDWTVSTGLSGRSWKSPYIQLDEHWTVNPIPMMGYVFDADAPEEIPDDEYFEARVILDGEMLSVSGEVSMEQGTPVFQGSDKEPLVLSDQGFAEFSRSLPYQILKYGLIAVGFGALGSLVLANGLGIV
;
A
#
# COMPACT_ATOMS: atom_id res chain seq x y z
N MET A 1 -2.66 -48.90 -5.73
CA MET A 1 -2.74 -47.99 -6.90
C MET A 1 -3.34 -46.69 -6.41
N ALA A 2 -2.56 -45.61 -6.42
CA ALA A 2 -2.92 -44.32 -5.83
C ALA A 2 -3.86 -43.55 -6.77
N THR A 3 -4.95 -43.03 -6.21
CA THR A 3 -5.85 -42.07 -6.86
C THR A 3 -5.16 -40.72 -6.98
N SER A 4 -4.90 -40.26 -8.20
CA SER A 4 -4.47 -38.87 -8.44
C SER A 4 -5.63 -37.94 -8.11
N GLY A 5 -5.55 -37.26 -6.97
CA GLY A 5 -6.42 -36.14 -6.66
C GLY A 5 -6.07 -34.99 -7.61
N ASN A 6 -6.82 -34.88 -8.72
CA ASN A 6 -6.80 -33.70 -9.56
C ASN A 6 -7.47 -32.57 -8.76
N ARG A 7 -6.66 -31.82 -8.00
CA ARG A 7 -7.13 -30.62 -7.30
C ARG A 7 -7.27 -29.54 -8.36
N SER A 8 -8.49 -29.36 -8.88
CA SER A 8 -8.81 -28.21 -9.73
C SER A 8 -8.36 -26.93 -9.00
N PRO A 9 -7.75 -25.94 -9.69
CA PRO A 9 -7.52 -24.65 -9.08
C PRO A 9 -8.88 -24.11 -8.61
N SER A 10 -8.95 -23.70 -7.35
CA SER A 10 -10.13 -23.09 -6.76
C SER A 10 -10.50 -21.85 -7.58
N THR A 11 -11.57 -21.93 -8.35
CA THR A 11 -12.10 -20.82 -9.15
C THR A 11 -12.53 -19.71 -8.20
N LEU A 12 -11.85 -18.56 -8.28
CA LEU A 12 -12.25 -17.35 -7.58
C LEU A 12 -13.64 -16.91 -8.07
N VAL A 13 -14.49 -16.48 -7.14
CA VAL A 13 -15.83 -16.00 -7.45
C VAL A 13 -15.91 -14.50 -7.19
N ASP A 14 -16.64 -13.78 -8.03
CA ASP A 14 -16.94 -12.36 -7.82
C ASP A 14 -17.62 -12.14 -6.46
N GLY A 15 -17.15 -11.16 -5.70
CA GLY A 15 -17.58 -10.87 -4.33
C GLY A 15 -16.98 -11.79 -3.25
N GLU A 16 -16.08 -12.72 -3.62
CA GLU A 16 -15.40 -13.58 -2.65
C GLU A 16 -14.40 -12.76 -1.83
N LYS A 17 -14.47 -12.87 -0.50
CA LYS A 17 -13.50 -12.27 0.42
C LYS A 17 -12.30 -13.18 0.53
N VAL A 18 -11.12 -12.65 0.23
CA VAL A 18 -9.91 -13.47 0.17
C VAL A 18 -8.75 -12.71 0.82
N ALA A 19 -7.90 -13.46 1.51
CA ALA A 19 -6.61 -13.03 2.01
C ALA A 19 -5.53 -13.93 1.38
N ILE A 20 -4.52 -13.32 0.78
CA ILE A 20 -3.36 -14.02 0.20
C ILE A 20 -2.07 -13.39 0.69
N GLU A 21 -1.03 -14.21 0.77
CA GLU A 21 0.34 -13.78 1.02
C GLU A 21 1.17 -14.37 -0.11
N GLY A 22 1.95 -13.53 -0.79
CA GLY A 22 2.66 -13.94 -1.99
C GLY A 22 3.70 -12.93 -2.44
N THR A 23 4.39 -13.27 -3.52
CA THR A 23 5.43 -12.42 -4.11
C THR A 23 4.81 -11.40 -5.05
N VAL A 24 5.24 -10.15 -4.93
CA VAL A 24 4.82 -9.05 -5.82
C VAL A 24 5.49 -9.21 -7.18
N ASN A 25 4.72 -9.07 -8.26
CA ASN A 25 5.25 -8.90 -9.62
C ASN A 25 4.75 -7.57 -10.20
N VAL A 26 5.67 -6.68 -10.54
CA VAL A 26 5.37 -5.35 -11.10
C VAL A 26 5.39 -5.41 -12.63
N ARG A 27 4.29 -4.97 -13.24
CA ARG A 27 4.13 -4.87 -14.69
C ARG A 27 4.45 -3.46 -15.17
N ASP A 28 3.85 -2.48 -14.51
CA ASP A 28 4.07 -1.06 -14.74
C ASP A 28 4.42 -0.43 -13.39
N SER A 29 5.51 0.31 -13.32
CA SER A 29 5.90 1.00 -12.09
C SER A 29 4.93 2.14 -11.76
N ALA A 30 4.76 2.40 -10.47
CA ALA A 30 4.06 3.58 -9.98
C ALA A 30 4.69 4.87 -10.54
N PRO A 31 3.88 5.91 -10.81
CA PRO A 31 4.39 7.17 -11.35
C PRO A 31 5.47 7.76 -10.45
N LEU A 32 6.48 8.42 -11.02
CA LEU A 32 7.58 9.07 -10.30
C LEU A 32 8.40 8.17 -9.35
N SER A 33 8.22 6.85 -9.40
CA SER A 33 8.96 5.93 -8.52
C SER A 33 10.47 5.97 -8.71
N ASN A 34 10.94 6.39 -9.89
CA ASN A 34 12.35 6.56 -10.23
C ASN A 34 13.05 7.68 -9.43
N LEU A 35 12.29 8.51 -8.73
CA LEU A 35 12.80 9.57 -7.87
C LEU A 35 12.90 9.14 -6.41
N LEU A 36 12.37 7.97 -6.09
CA LEU A 36 12.53 7.35 -4.79
C LEU A 36 13.96 6.78 -4.74
N SER A 37 14.79 7.31 -3.84
CA SER A 37 16.11 6.74 -3.54
C SER A 37 15.95 5.37 -2.84
N ILE A 38 15.71 4.33 -3.63
CA ILE A 38 15.55 2.94 -3.17
C ILE A 38 16.83 2.19 -3.53
N ASP A 39 17.42 1.51 -2.55
CA ASP A 39 18.76 0.92 -2.64
C ASP A 39 18.91 -0.17 -3.74
N ASP A 40 17.80 -0.81 -4.14
CA ASP A 40 17.83 -2.01 -4.98
C ASP A 40 17.40 -1.79 -6.46
N GLU A 41 17.10 -0.55 -6.88
CA GLU A 41 16.55 -0.22 -8.23
C GLU A 41 15.33 -1.07 -8.66
N ALA A 42 14.72 -1.81 -7.73
CA ALA A 42 13.59 -2.69 -8.01
C ALA A 42 12.37 -1.87 -8.49
N PRO A 43 11.63 -2.35 -9.49
CA PRO A 43 10.37 -1.72 -9.89
C PRO A 43 9.43 -1.56 -8.69
N VAL A 44 8.78 -0.40 -8.59
CA VAL A 44 7.85 -0.08 -7.50
C VAL A 44 6.43 -0.28 -8.00
N GLY A 45 5.70 -1.22 -7.42
CA GLY A 45 4.30 -1.49 -7.81
C GLY A 45 3.33 -0.43 -7.30
N ALA A 46 3.52 0.01 -6.06
CA ALA A 46 2.77 1.09 -5.45
C ALA A 46 3.55 1.71 -4.29
N TYR A 47 3.19 2.92 -3.89
CA TYR A 47 3.72 3.54 -2.68
C TYR A 47 2.72 4.49 -2.05
N VAL A 48 2.76 4.58 -0.73
CA VAL A 48 2.09 5.64 0.04
C VAL A 48 3.12 6.71 0.36
N TRP A 49 2.77 7.97 0.16
CA TRP A 49 3.69 9.08 0.35
C TRP A 49 3.10 10.18 1.23
N ARG A 50 3.99 11.01 1.78
CA ARG A 50 3.63 12.27 2.42
C ARG A 50 4.67 13.34 2.18
N LEU A 51 4.20 14.58 2.12
CA LEU A 51 5.03 15.77 2.25
C LEU A 51 4.92 16.33 3.66
N LYS A 52 6.06 16.78 4.19
CA LYS A 52 6.21 17.11 5.60
C LYS A 52 7.14 18.30 5.77
N ASP A 53 6.72 19.24 6.60
CA ASP A 53 7.52 20.40 6.99
C ASP A 53 7.82 20.34 8.50
N SER A 54 8.98 20.87 8.89
CA SER A 54 9.35 21.07 10.27
C SER A 54 8.80 22.42 10.75
N GLU A 55 7.85 22.41 11.70
CA GLU A 55 7.43 23.67 12.32
C GLU A 55 8.64 24.31 13.00
N SER A 56 8.99 25.52 12.56
CA SER A 56 10.21 26.29 12.88
C SER A 56 10.39 26.68 14.36
N TYR A 57 9.60 26.12 15.28
CA TYR A 57 9.72 26.37 16.72
C TYR A 57 9.74 25.11 17.60
N ASN A 58 9.58 23.91 17.03
CA ASN A 58 9.79 22.64 17.74
C ASN A 58 10.07 21.52 16.73
N TYR A 59 11.32 21.02 16.71
CA TYR A 59 11.76 19.84 15.96
C TYR A 59 10.90 18.56 16.16
N ASN A 60 9.93 18.58 17.08
CA ASN A 60 9.04 17.46 17.41
C ASN A 60 7.63 17.54 16.81
N ASN A 61 7.25 18.64 16.15
CA ASN A 61 5.93 18.80 15.53
C ASN A 61 6.07 18.87 14.01
N LEU A 62 6.27 17.71 13.41
CA LEU A 62 6.32 17.61 11.96
C LEU A 62 4.89 17.52 11.41
N ILE A 63 4.54 18.45 10.54
CA ILE A 63 3.20 18.58 10.00
C ILE A 63 3.16 17.98 8.59
N THR A 64 2.16 17.14 8.33
CA THR A 64 1.90 16.60 6.98
C THR A 64 0.89 17.51 6.29
N TYR A 65 1.25 18.08 5.15
CA TYR A 65 0.39 19.00 4.40
C TYR A 65 -0.24 18.37 3.15
N ALA A 66 0.40 17.34 2.57
CA ALA A 66 -0.16 16.51 1.51
C ALA A 66 0.24 15.04 1.69
N ALA A 67 -0.62 14.13 1.28
CA ALA A 67 -0.35 12.70 1.30
C ALA A 67 -1.19 11.98 0.25
N GLY A 68 -0.60 10.96 -0.36
CA GLY A 68 -1.26 10.22 -1.43
C GLY A 68 -0.83 8.78 -1.52
N ILE A 69 -1.44 8.08 -2.46
CA ILE A 69 -1.14 6.70 -2.83
C ILE A 69 -0.98 6.69 -4.33
N GLU A 70 0.17 6.25 -4.79
CA GLU A 70 0.44 6.08 -6.21
C GLU A 70 0.61 4.60 -6.51
N SER A 71 0.03 4.16 -7.61
CA SER A 71 0.16 2.77 -8.06
C SER A 71 0.38 2.70 -9.55
N GLY A 72 1.19 1.73 -9.94
CA GLY A 72 1.21 1.21 -11.29
C GLY A 72 0.41 -0.09 -11.35
N THR A 73 0.72 -0.93 -12.33
CA THR A 73 0.11 -2.25 -12.45
C THR A 73 0.98 -3.28 -11.76
N PHE A 74 0.47 -3.96 -10.74
CA PHE A 74 1.17 -5.09 -10.12
C PHE A 74 0.22 -6.22 -9.71
N THR A 75 0.81 -7.38 -9.50
CA THR A 75 0.12 -8.60 -9.08
C THR A 75 0.80 -9.20 -7.84
N VAL A 76 0.09 -10.09 -7.16
CA VAL A 76 0.63 -10.94 -6.09
C VAL A 76 0.46 -12.40 -6.47
N ASP A 77 1.54 -13.17 -6.44
CA ASP A 77 1.57 -14.61 -6.68
C ASP A 77 1.73 -15.39 -5.37
N ASP A 78 0.69 -16.12 -4.97
CA ASP A 78 0.68 -16.98 -3.76
C ASP A 78 1.26 -18.39 -4.02
N GLY A 79 1.87 -18.61 -5.19
CA GLY A 79 2.40 -19.89 -5.67
C GLY A 79 1.33 -20.81 -6.27
N ARG A 80 0.05 -20.43 -6.22
CA ARG A 80 -1.07 -21.14 -6.86
C ARG A 80 -1.77 -20.29 -7.91
N ARG A 81 -1.79 -18.98 -7.71
CA ARG A 81 -2.46 -18.01 -8.57
C ARG A 81 -1.77 -16.66 -8.43
N GLU A 82 -1.78 -15.94 -9.54
CA GLU A 82 -1.35 -14.55 -9.64
C GLU A 82 -2.61 -13.68 -9.80
N ILE A 83 -2.76 -12.66 -8.96
CA ILE A 83 -3.95 -11.79 -8.94
C ILE A 83 -3.51 -10.33 -8.99
N ARG A 84 -4.17 -9.53 -9.83
CA ARG A 84 -3.95 -8.07 -9.91
C ARG A 84 -4.51 -7.39 -8.68
N ILE A 85 -3.76 -6.46 -8.12
CA ILE A 85 -4.22 -5.63 -7.00
C ILE A 85 -4.69 -4.29 -7.56
N ASP A 86 -5.88 -3.87 -7.15
CA ASP A 86 -6.46 -2.57 -7.48
C ASP A 86 -6.53 -1.71 -6.22
N THR A 87 -5.74 -0.63 -6.20
CA THR A 87 -5.62 0.27 -5.07
C THR A 87 -6.59 1.45 -5.12
N ASP A 88 -7.44 1.56 -6.15
CA ASP A 88 -8.28 2.74 -6.37
C ASP A 88 -9.17 3.06 -5.17
N TRP A 89 -9.74 2.02 -4.54
CA TRP A 89 -10.54 2.20 -3.32
C TRP A 89 -9.76 2.85 -2.18
N LEU A 90 -8.46 2.56 -2.02
CA LEU A 90 -7.62 3.19 -1.00
C LEU A 90 -7.40 4.67 -1.32
N THR A 91 -7.14 4.98 -2.59
CA THR A 91 -6.97 6.35 -3.08
C THR A 91 -8.22 7.18 -2.82
N GLU A 92 -9.40 6.67 -3.23
CA GLU A 92 -10.70 7.31 -3.08
C GLU A 92 -11.11 7.47 -1.61
N THR A 93 -10.99 6.41 -0.81
CA THR A 93 -11.42 6.42 0.61
C THR A 93 -10.62 7.41 1.45
N HIS A 94 -9.36 7.64 1.09
CA HIS A 94 -8.49 8.55 1.79
C HIS A 94 -8.44 9.97 1.22
N ASP A 95 -9.15 10.23 0.11
CA ASP A 95 -9.06 11.50 -0.62
C ASP A 95 -7.60 11.83 -0.92
N SER A 96 -6.90 10.83 -1.48
CA SER A 96 -5.45 10.89 -1.71
C SER A 96 -5.11 11.98 -2.71
N ASP A 97 -4.10 12.77 -2.38
CA ASP A 97 -3.54 13.73 -3.31
C ASP A 97 -2.82 13.01 -4.46
N ASP A 98 -2.87 13.57 -5.67
CA ASP A 98 -2.07 13.14 -6.83
C ASP A 98 -0.72 13.86 -6.80
N ILE A 99 0.36 13.08 -6.64
CA ILE A 99 1.73 13.61 -6.53
C ILE A 99 2.13 14.52 -7.70
N THR A 100 1.56 14.33 -8.88
CA THR A 100 1.90 15.10 -10.08
C THR A 100 1.23 16.49 -10.12
N THR A 101 0.24 16.71 -9.25
CA THR A 101 -0.53 17.96 -9.20
C THR A 101 -0.28 18.78 -7.93
N VAL A 102 0.34 18.16 -6.92
CA VAL A 102 0.60 18.80 -5.64
C VAL A 102 1.70 19.84 -5.81
N SER A 103 1.46 21.06 -5.35
CA SER A 103 2.50 22.09 -5.27
C SER A 103 3.08 22.12 -3.86
N PRO A 104 4.42 22.11 -3.70
CA PRO A 104 5.05 22.25 -2.38
C PRO A 104 4.77 23.61 -1.72
N ASP A 105 4.39 24.62 -2.51
CA ASP A 105 4.03 25.95 -2.00
C ASP A 105 2.73 25.93 -1.14
N TRP A 106 1.95 24.84 -1.21
CA TRP A 106 0.75 24.66 -0.41
C TRP A 106 1.11 24.09 0.98
N THR A 107 1.34 24.97 1.95
CA THR A 107 1.77 24.59 3.31
C THR A 107 0.62 24.45 4.33
N VAL A 108 -0.65 24.54 3.91
CA VAL A 108 -1.78 24.46 4.85
C VAL A 108 -2.12 23.00 5.15
N SER A 109 -1.64 22.51 6.28
CA SER A 109 -2.08 21.22 6.83
C SER A 109 -3.50 21.30 7.36
N THR A 110 -4.34 20.39 6.87
CA THR A 110 -5.66 20.15 7.41
C THR A 110 -5.66 18.84 8.22
N GLY A 111 -6.73 18.57 8.98
CA GLY A 111 -6.91 17.26 9.61
C GLY A 111 -7.00 16.09 8.61
N LEU A 112 -7.10 16.38 7.32
CA LEU A 112 -7.25 15.41 6.22
C LEU A 112 -5.93 15.11 5.52
N SER A 113 -4.99 16.07 5.52
CA SER A 113 -3.73 16.07 4.76
C SER A 113 -2.82 14.85 4.96
N GLY A 114 -3.02 14.05 6.00
CA GLY A 114 -2.23 12.84 6.26
C GLY A 114 -3.04 11.55 6.29
N ARG A 115 -4.25 11.53 5.72
CA ARG A 115 -5.15 10.36 5.77
C ARG A 115 -4.55 9.14 5.11
N SER A 116 -4.03 9.28 3.90
CA SER A 116 -3.42 8.18 3.14
C SER A 116 -2.20 7.61 3.86
N TRP A 117 -1.29 8.48 4.30
CA TRP A 117 -0.11 8.09 5.07
C TRP A 117 -0.43 7.35 6.38
N LYS A 118 -1.52 7.73 7.04
CA LYS A 118 -1.93 7.15 8.32
C LYS A 118 -3.03 6.11 8.16
N SER A 119 -3.27 5.62 6.93
CA SER A 119 -4.31 4.66 6.63
C SER A 119 -4.18 3.44 7.54
N PRO A 120 -5.28 3.00 8.19
CA PRO A 120 -5.23 1.79 8.99
C PRO A 120 -5.20 0.51 8.14
N TYR A 121 -5.30 0.65 6.81
CA TYR A 121 -5.36 -0.45 5.87
C TYR A 121 -4.02 -0.72 5.18
N ILE A 122 -3.02 0.13 5.42
CA ILE A 122 -1.70 0.06 4.78
C ILE A 122 -0.66 -0.05 5.88
N GLN A 123 -0.01 -1.21 5.93
CA GLN A 123 1.16 -1.44 6.78
C GLN A 123 2.37 -1.76 5.90
N LEU A 124 3.07 -0.70 5.52
CA LEU A 124 4.31 -0.77 4.77
C LEU A 124 5.41 -0.15 5.62
N ASP A 125 6.18 -0.98 6.30
CA ASP A 125 7.20 -0.55 7.27
C ASP A 125 8.61 -1.05 6.91
N GLU A 126 8.77 -1.96 5.95
CA GLU A 126 10.09 -2.49 5.53
C GLU A 126 10.87 -1.49 4.69
N HIS A 127 10.24 -1.00 3.62
CA HIS A 127 10.89 -0.09 2.67
C HIS A 127 10.37 1.32 2.83
N TRP A 128 11.01 2.08 3.72
CA TRP A 128 10.72 3.49 3.98
C TRP A 128 11.85 4.38 3.46
N THR A 129 11.52 5.28 2.55
CA THR A 129 12.44 6.29 2.02
C THR A 129 12.11 7.67 2.57
N VAL A 130 13.15 8.48 2.79
CA VAL A 130 13.05 9.89 3.20
C VAL A 130 13.98 10.69 2.29
N ASN A 131 13.40 11.56 1.46
CA ASN A 131 14.13 12.39 0.52
C ASN A 131 13.81 13.87 0.81
N PRO A 132 14.80 14.77 0.87
CA PRO A 132 14.51 16.20 0.96
C PRO A 132 13.80 16.66 -0.33
N ILE A 133 12.77 17.51 -0.21
CA ILE A 133 12.00 18.03 -1.38
C ILE A 133 12.89 18.65 -2.48
N PRO A 134 13.97 19.38 -2.17
CA PRO A 134 14.92 19.86 -3.18
C PRO A 134 15.52 18.77 -4.08
N MET A 135 15.67 17.53 -3.60
CA MET A 135 16.10 16.40 -4.45
C MET A 135 14.97 15.90 -5.37
N MET A 136 13.71 16.12 -4.97
CA MET A 136 12.50 15.94 -5.79
C MET A 136 12.22 17.15 -6.71
N GLY A 137 13.09 18.18 -6.75
CA GLY A 137 12.88 19.45 -7.46
C GLY A 137 12.59 19.35 -8.97
N TYR A 138 12.73 18.16 -9.57
CA TYR A 138 12.33 17.88 -10.95
C TYR A 138 10.85 17.51 -11.13
N VAL A 139 10.09 17.30 -10.04
CA VAL A 139 8.65 16.94 -10.08
C VAL A 139 7.75 18.16 -10.17
N PHE A 140 8.13 19.26 -9.51
CA PHE A 140 7.20 20.33 -9.17
C PHE A 140 7.36 21.61 -10.02
N ASP A 141 8.57 22.00 -10.45
CA ASP A 141 8.80 23.01 -11.50
C ASP A 141 10.29 23.08 -11.92
N ALA A 142 10.59 23.53 -13.14
CA ALA A 142 11.96 23.69 -13.66
C ALA A 142 12.65 24.99 -13.17
N ASP A 143 11.89 25.90 -12.56
CA ASP A 143 12.38 27.14 -11.94
C ASP A 143 12.52 26.94 -10.42
N ALA A 144 13.45 26.06 -10.03
CA ALA A 144 13.73 25.81 -8.62
C ALA A 144 14.21 27.09 -7.89
N PRO A 145 13.70 27.39 -6.68
CA PRO A 145 14.17 28.54 -5.90
C PRO A 145 15.67 28.41 -5.55
N GLU A 146 16.38 29.54 -5.55
CA GLU A 146 17.83 29.62 -5.27
C GLU A 146 18.21 29.20 -3.83
N GLU A 147 17.24 29.12 -2.92
CA GLU A 147 17.47 28.79 -1.51
C GLU A 147 16.59 27.59 -1.10
N ILE A 148 17.26 26.53 -0.67
CA ILE A 148 16.70 25.24 -0.30
C ILE A 148 16.25 25.32 1.18
N PRO A 149 14.96 25.19 1.49
CA PRO A 149 14.55 25.00 2.88
C PRO A 149 14.99 23.60 3.35
N ASP A 150 15.89 23.54 4.34
CA ASP A 150 16.41 22.31 4.96
C ASP A 150 15.36 21.52 5.78
N ASP A 151 14.13 22.03 5.83
CA ASP A 151 13.08 21.62 6.75
C ASP A 151 11.93 20.84 6.08
N GLU A 152 11.99 20.65 4.76
CA GLU A 152 10.95 20.00 3.96
C GLU A 152 11.35 18.60 3.44
N TYR A 153 10.51 17.60 3.72
CA TYR A 153 10.78 16.19 3.44
C TYR A 153 9.63 15.53 2.69
N PHE A 154 10.00 14.76 1.67
CA PHE A 154 9.17 13.73 1.06
C PHE A 154 9.48 12.39 1.73
N GLU A 155 8.46 11.69 2.20
CA GLU A 155 8.58 10.33 2.70
C GLU A 155 7.69 9.40 1.87
N ALA A 156 8.19 8.21 1.55
CA ALA A 156 7.40 7.16 0.91
C ALA A 156 7.65 5.79 1.54
N ARG A 157 6.59 4.99 1.64
CA ARG A 157 6.65 3.55 1.95
C ARG A 157 6.22 2.78 0.73
N VAL A 158 7.05 1.85 0.28
CA VAL A 158 6.98 1.30 -1.08
C VAL A 158 6.68 -0.19 -1.09
N ILE A 159 6.01 -0.65 -2.13
CA ILE A 159 5.83 -2.05 -2.48
C ILE A 159 6.75 -2.34 -3.67
N LEU A 160 7.75 -3.20 -3.47
CA LEU A 160 8.76 -3.53 -4.47
C LEU A 160 8.46 -4.84 -5.19
N ASP A 161 8.89 -4.92 -6.44
CA ASP A 161 8.94 -6.18 -7.19
C ASP A 161 9.78 -7.23 -6.46
N GLY A 162 9.31 -8.48 -6.46
CA GLY A 162 9.99 -9.61 -5.84
C GLY A 162 9.80 -9.72 -4.32
N GLU A 163 9.24 -8.70 -3.65
CA GLU A 163 9.00 -8.72 -2.21
C GLU A 163 7.72 -9.45 -1.81
N MET A 164 7.64 -9.86 -0.55
CA MET A 164 6.45 -10.49 0.01
C MET A 164 5.40 -9.44 0.37
N LEU A 165 4.16 -9.70 0.00
CA LEU A 165 3.01 -8.86 0.35
C LEU A 165 1.82 -9.72 0.78
N SER A 166 1.26 -9.36 1.93
CA SER A 166 -0.05 -9.82 2.38
C SER A 166 -1.14 -8.85 1.91
N VAL A 167 -2.14 -9.39 1.22
CA VAL A 167 -3.28 -8.63 0.70
C VAL A 167 -4.60 -9.29 1.09
N SER A 168 -5.49 -8.54 1.74
CA SER A 168 -6.88 -8.97 1.93
C SER A 168 -7.87 -7.97 1.36
N GLY A 169 -8.93 -8.48 0.75
CA GLY A 169 -9.99 -7.65 0.18
C GLY A 169 -11.06 -8.52 -0.45
N GLU A 170 -11.76 -7.95 -1.43
CA GLU A 170 -12.79 -8.63 -2.20
C GLU A 170 -12.30 -8.89 -3.63
N VAL A 171 -12.66 -10.06 -4.16
CA VAL A 171 -12.47 -10.38 -5.58
C VAL A 171 -13.52 -9.66 -6.40
N SER A 172 -13.09 -8.90 -7.40
CA SER A 172 -13.93 -8.45 -8.49
C SER A 172 -13.51 -9.08 -9.81
N MET A 173 -14.46 -9.25 -10.73
CA MET A 173 -14.21 -9.74 -12.08
C MET A 173 -14.21 -8.60 -13.10
N GLU A 174 -13.02 -8.19 -13.53
CA GLU A 174 -12.85 -7.22 -14.59
C GLU A 174 -12.62 -7.91 -15.93
N GLN A 175 -13.57 -7.74 -16.87
CA GLN A 175 -13.50 -8.36 -18.20
C GLN A 175 -13.23 -9.88 -18.15
N GLY A 176 -13.64 -10.56 -17.06
CA GLY A 176 -13.42 -11.99 -16.83
C GLY A 176 -12.09 -12.35 -16.17
N THR A 177 -11.30 -11.36 -15.74
CA THR A 177 -10.05 -11.55 -14.98
C THR A 177 -10.28 -11.16 -13.52
N PRO A 178 -9.84 -11.98 -12.55
CA PRO A 178 -9.97 -11.64 -11.14
C PRO A 178 -9.02 -10.51 -10.75
N VAL A 179 -9.54 -9.56 -9.99
CA VAL A 179 -8.84 -8.42 -9.41
C VAL A 179 -9.17 -8.36 -7.92
N PHE A 180 -8.18 -8.08 -7.08
CA PHE A 180 -8.39 -7.80 -5.67
C PHE A 180 -8.59 -6.30 -5.47
N GLN A 181 -9.74 -5.93 -4.94
CA GLN A 181 -10.10 -4.54 -4.68
C GLN A 181 -10.67 -4.36 -3.27
N GLY A 182 -10.78 -3.11 -2.85
CA GLY A 182 -11.46 -2.73 -1.62
C GLY A 182 -12.91 -2.31 -1.85
N SER A 183 -13.68 -2.31 -0.77
CA SER A 183 -15.00 -1.69 -0.72
C SER A 183 -15.30 -1.19 0.70
N ASP A 184 -16.34 -0.38 0.85
CA ASP A 184 -16.81 0.09 2.16
C ASP A 184 -17.19 -1.06 3.11
N LYS A 185 -17.51 -2.25 2.56
CA LYS A 185 -17.89 -3.43 3.34
C LYS A 185 -16.71 -4.34 3.63
N GLU A 186 -15.76 -4.40 2.72
CA GLU A 186 -14.54 -5.21 2.80
C GLU A 186 -13.36 -4.35 2.31
N PRO A 187 -12.67 -3.65 3.23
CA PRO A 187 -11.52 -2.82 2.90
C PRO A 187 -10.42 -3.63 2.20
N LEU A 188 -9.74 -3.00 1.24
CA LEU A 188 -8.45 -3.51 0.78
C LEU A 188 -7.42 -3.25 1.86
N VAL A 189 -6.65 -4.27 2.20
CA VAL A 189 -5.58 -4.22 3.19
C VAL A 189 -4.28 -4.70 2.55
N LEU A 190 -3.20 -3.97 2.78
CA LEU A 190 -1.85 -4.26 2.30
C LEU A 190 -0.89 -4.31 3.48
N SER A 191 -0.08 -5.37 3.58
CA SER A 191 0.94 -5.50 4.62
C SER A 191 2.21 -6.20 4.12
N ASP A 192 3.38 -5.58 4.34
CA ASP A 192 4.69 -6.21 4.10
C ASP A 192 5.15 -7.09 5.28
N GLN A 193 4.64 -6.84 6.49
CA GLN A 193 4.92 -7.64 7.70
C GLN A 193 4.07 -8.92 7.85
N GLY A 194 3.17 -9.20 6.92
CA GLY A 194 2.26 -10.34 6.99
C GLY A 194 1.00 -10.12 7.84
N PHE A 195 -0.04 -10.94 7.62
CA PHE A 195 -1.35 -10.78 8.30
C PHE A 195 -1.32 -10.89 9.82
N ALA A 196 -0.39 -11.67 10.38
CA ALA A 196 -0.34 -11.89 11.83
C ALA A 196 0.04 -10.61 12.58
N GLU A 197 0.94 -9.81 12.01
CA GLU A 197 1.38 -8.55 12.59
C GLU A 197 0.34 -7.45 12.33
N PHE A 198 -0.25 -7.43 11.13
CA PHE A 198 -1.36 -6.52 10.79
C PHE A 198 -2.59 -6.73 11.68
N SER A 199 -2.95 -7.97 11.97
CA SER A 199 -4.09 -8.30 12.85
C SER A 199 -3.88 -7.84 14.29
N ARG A 200 -2.63 -7.71 14.74
CA ARG A 200 -2.29 -7.18 16.08
C ARG A 200 -2.37 -5.65 16.13
N SER A 201 -2.10 -4.97 15.01
CA SER A 201 -2.11 -3.50 14.92
C SER A 201 -3.50 -2.93 14.65
N LEU A 202 -4.35 -3.66 13.92
CA LEU A 202 -5.73 -3.31 13.56
C LEU A 202 -6.62 -2.81 14.71
N PRO A 203 -6.78 -3.50 15.86
CA PRO A 203 -7.70 -3.04 16.92
C PRO A 203 -7.30 -1.70 17.52
N TYR A 204 -6.00 -1.37 17.55
CA TYR A 204 -5.52 -0.06 18.00
C TYR A 204 -5.81 1.04 16.97
N GLN A 205 -5.73 0.70 15.67
CA GLN A 205 -5.96 1.63 14.59
C GLN A 205 -7.47 1.89 14.33
N ILE A 206 -8.32 0.86 14.40
CA ILE A 206 -9.79 0.99 14.30
C ILE A 206 -10.35 1.86 15.43
N LEU A 207 -9.86 1.69 16.66
CA LEU A 207 -10.26 2.53 17.80
C LEU A 207 -9.86 4.01 17.62
N LYS A 208 -8.73 4.25 16.94
CA LYS A 208 -8.20 5.59 16.67
C LYS A 208 -8.93 6.32 15.54
N TYR A 209 -9.47 5.58 14.56
CA TYR A 209 -10.12 6.14 13.37
C TYR A 209 -11.65 5.99 13.31
N GLY A 210 -12.28 5.36 14.30
CA GLY A 210 -13.75 5.39 14.45
C GLY A 210 -14.53 4.73 13.31
N LEU A 211 -13.90 3.83 12.55
CA LEU A 211 -14.52 3.09 11.46
C LEU A 211 -15.14 1.80 11.99
N ILE A 212 -16.47 1.72 11.97
CA ILE A 212 -17.21 0.49 12.26
C ILE A 212 -17.09 -0.44 11.04
N ALA A 213 -15.97 -1.16 10.93
CA ALA A 213 -15.86 -2.28 10.00
C ALA A 213 -16.37 -3.55 10.70
N VAL A 214 -17.59 -3.99 10.36
CA VAL A 214 -18.22 -5.22 10.87
C VAL A 214 -17.67 -6.49 10.20
N GLY A 215 -16.71 -6.37 9.27
CA GLY A 215 -16.22 -7.48 8.45
C GLY A 215 -14.82 -7.99 8.78
N PHE A 216 -14.57 -8.51 9.98
CA PHE A 216 -13.33 -9.29 10.24
C PHE A 216 -13.63 -10.67 10.84
N GLY A 217 -14.72 -11.28 10.38
CA GLY A 217 -15.21 -12.56 10.92
C GLY A 217 -14.48 -13.81 10.43
N ALA A 218 -13.48 -13.74 9.53
CA ALA A 218 -13.00 -14.93 8.83
C ALA A 218 -11.47 -15.13 8.70
N LEU A 219 -10.61 -14.32 9.35
CA LEU A 219 -9.16 -14.55 9.29
C LEU A 219 -8.66 -15.72 10.16
N GLY A 220 -9.57 -16.40 10.90
CA GLY A 220 -9.21 -17.46 11.85
C GLY A 220 -9.18 -18.90 11.32
N SER A 221 -9.29 -19.17 10.01
CA SER A 221 -9.46 -20.58 9.55
C SER A 221 -8.79 -20.98 8.23
N LEU A 222 -7.66 -20.38 7.85
CA LEU A 222 -6.73 -21.06 6.93
C LEU A 222 -5.69 -21.85 7.73
N VAL A 223 -6.08 -23.08 8.05
CA VAL A 223 -5.19 -24.13 8.55
C VAL A 223 -4.07 -24.34 7.54
N LEU A 224 -2.83 -24.20 8.02
CA LEU A 224 -1.60 -24.73 7.43
C LEU A 224 -1.83 -26.17 6.96
N ALA A 225 -2.11 -26.34 5.67
CA ALA A 225 -1.93 -27.61 4.99
C ALA A 225 -0.54 -27.65 4.36
N ASN A 226 0.50 -27.50 5.20
CA ASN A 226 1.87 -27.85 4.84
C ASN A 226 2.22 -29.18 5.49
N GLY A 227 2.47 -30.16 4.62
CA GLY A 227 2.67 -31.55 4.97
C GLY A 227 3.95 -31.77 5.77
N LEU A 228 3.78 -32.39 6.93
CA LEU A 228 4.80 -33.23 7.54
C LEU A 228 4.64 -34.65 6.98
N GLY A 229 5.27 -34.89 5.83
CA GLY A 229 5.74 -36.23 5.50
C GLY A 229 6.94 -36.53 6.38
N ILE A 230 6.74 -37.30 7.46
CA ILE A 230 7.83 -38.01 8.13
C ILE A 230 7.73 -39.47 7.69
N VAL A 231 8.85 -39.95 7.15
CA VAL A 231 9.16 -41.34 6.75
C VAL A 231 9.06 -42.28 7.95
#